data_AF-A0A8T5DKT2-F1
#
_entry.id   AF-A0A8T5DKT2-F1
#
_cell.length_a   1.000
_cell.length_b   1.000
_cell.length_c   1.000
_cell.angle_alpha   90.00
_cell.angle_beta   90.00
_cell.angle_gamma   90.00
#
_symmetry.space_group_name_H-M   'P 1'
#
loop_
_entity.id
_entity.type
_entity.pdbx_description
1 polymer ?
#
loop_
_entity_poly.entity_id
_entity_poly.type
_entity_poly.pdbx_seq_one_letter_code
_entity_poly.pdbx_strand_id
1 'polypeptide(L)'
;MLKPGDIILTKDKWKLTSFLIPGEFCHAALSVDKSMATEFEVAEMTHTHFTKSNFYDICRQSTRVKIVRCIDWDKDYTQKVIEKCKSFKDVKYDTGFQLGVKALYCSEMVTESDFENRLQISYEDCVGLGMPYISPTGLSRATNIEEIWDSKTEVL
;
A
#
# COMPACT_ATOMS: atom_id res chain seq x y z
N MET A 1 13.56 -5.01 9.41
CA MET A 1 13.18 -6.30 8.77
C MET A 1 11.67 -6.31 8.58
N LEU A 2 11.19 -6.59 7.36
CA LEU A 2 9.76 -6.56 6.99
C LEU A 2 8.94 -7.58 7.80
N LYS A 3 7.78 -7.17 8.30
CA LYS A 3 6.83 -8.01 9.05
C LYS A 3 5.45 -8.03 8.37
N PRO A 4 4.63 -9.08 8.55
CA PRO A 4 3.22 -9.05 8.17
C PRO A 4 2.51 -7.84 8.82
N GLY A 5 1.69 -7.14 8.05
CA GLY A 5 1.06 -5.89 8.43
C GLY A 5 1.87 -4.64 8.05
N ASP A 6 3.12 -4.78 7.61
CA ASP A 6 3.88 -3.63 7.13
C ASP A 6 3.30 -3.13 5.79
N ILE A 7 3.17 -1.81 5.67
CA ILE A 7 2.75 -1.14 4.44
C ILE A 7 4.02 -0.75 3.68
N ILE A 8 4.08 -1.17 2.43
CA ILE A 8 5.21 -0.93 1.54
C ILE A 8 4.80 0.14 0.54
N LEU A 9 5.54 1.24 0.51
CA LEU A 9 5.30 2.38 -0.36
C LEU A 9 6.46 2.50 -1.34
N THR A 10 6.16 2.65 -2.62
CA THR A 10 7.20 2.70 -3.64
C THR A 10 7.08 3.89 -4.57
N LYS A 11 8.25 4.28 -5.10
CA LYS A 11 8.37 5.22 -6.21
C LYS A 11 9.16 4.53 -7.31
N ASP A 12 8.66 4.62 -8.53
CA ASP A 12 9.41 4.23 -9.71
C ASP A 12 9.42 5.38 -10.72
N LYS A 13 10.56 6.09 -10.83
CA LYS A 13 10.70 7.25 -11.72
C LYS A 13 10.50 6.93 -13.20
N TRP A 14 10.47 5.65 -13.59
CA TRP A 14 10.35 5.22 -14.99
C TRP A 14 8.92 4.83 -15.37
N LYS A 15 8.01 4.64 -14.41
CA LYS A 15 6.60 4.31 -14.67
C LYS A 15 5.78 5.57 -14.94
N LEU A 16 4.91 5.49 -15.95
CA LEU A 16 3.97 6.56 -16.31
C LEU A 16 3.09 6.99 -15.13
N THR A 17 2.71 6.06 -14.26
CA THR A 17 1.93 6.34 -13.05
C THR A 17 2.61 7.30 -12.09
N SER A 18 3.95 7.31 -12.02
CA SER A 18 4.70 8.28 -11.21
C SER A 18 4.67 9.70 -11.74
N PHE A 19 4.30 9.88 -13.02
CA PHE A 19 4.06 11.19 -13.61
C PHE A 19 2.60 11.64 -13.44
N LEU A 20 1.67 10.67 -13.39
CA LEU A 20 0.23 10.91 -13.30
C LEU A 20 -0.26 11.06 -11.85
N ILE A 21 0.36 10.36 -10.91
CA ILE A 21 0.02 10.42 -9.48
C ILE A 21 1.03 11.35 -8.82
N PRO A 22 0.67 12.60 -8.51
CA PRO A 22 1.60 13.51 -7.87
C PRO A 22 1.87 13.04 -6.42
N GLY A 23 3.09 13.31 -5.94
CA GLY A 23 3.51 12.94 -4.60
C GLY A 23 4.87 12.26 -4.52
N GLU A 24 5.21 11.79 -3.32
CA GLU A 24 6.48 11.12 -3.06
C GLU A 24 6.47 9.66 -3.50
N PHE A 25 5.32 9.00 -3.39
CA PHE A 25 5.10 7.60 -3.69
C PHE A 25 3.96 7.45 -4.69
N CYS A 26 4.10 6.50 -5.62
CA CYS A 26 3.14 6.23 -6.69
C CYS A 26 2.39 4.91 -6.48
N HIS A 27 2.78 4.11 -5.49
CA HIS A 27 2.20 2.79 -5.27
C HIS A 27 2.28 2.38 -3.79
N ALA A 28 1.32 1.54 -3.39
CA ALA A 28 1.23 0.97 -2.05
C ALA A 28 0.92 -0.53 -2.11
N ALA A 29 1.49 -1.28 -1.18
CA ALA A 29 1.29 -2.72 -1.04
C ALA A 29 1.28 -3.10 0.44
N LEU A 30 0.74 -4.28 0.77
CA LEU A 30 0.68 -4.79 2.14
C LEU A 30 1.48 -6.08 2.26
N SER A 31 2.42 -6.14 3.22
CA SER A 31 3.04 -7.40 3.59
C SER A 31 2.03 -8.27 4.32
N VAL A 32 1.73 -9.44 3.77
CA VAL A 32 0.67 -10.33 4.26
C VAL A 32 1.17 -11.65 4.82
N ASP A 33 2.44 -11.95 4.59
CA ASP A 33 3.11 -13.11 5.15
C ASP A 33 4.63 -12.94 5.10
N LYS A 34 5.34 -13.73 5.90
CA LYS A 34 6.80 -13.89 5.87
C LYS A 34 7.22 -15.34 6.05
N SER A 35 6.27 -16.24 6.26
CA SER A 35 6.53 -17.67 6.34
C SER A 35 6.85 -18.22 4.97
N MET A 36 7.73 -19.21 4.91
CA MET A 36 7.95 -19.99 3.69
C MET A 36 6.78 -20.91 3.34
N ALA A 37 5.69 -20.87 4.13
CA ALA A 37 4.52 -21.73 3.98
C ALA A 37 3.44 -21.15 3.06
N THR A 38 3.55 -19.87 2.67
CA THR A 38 2.59 -19.21 1.77
C THR A 38 3.16 -18.93 0.39
N GLU A 39 2.28 -18.91 -0.61
CA GLU A 39 2.64 -18.67 -2.01
C GLU A 39 3.22 -17.27 -2.28
N PHE A 40 3.00 -16.29 -1.39
CA PHE A 40 3.44 -14.90 -1.57
C PHE A 40 3.55 -14.14 -0.24
N GLU A 41 4.42 -13.13 -0.18
CA GLU A 41 4.64 -12.31 1.03
C GLU A 41 4.00 -10.91 0.96
N VAL A 42 3.61 -10.44 -0.24
CA VAL A 42 3.05 -9.09 -0.44
C VAL A 42 1.81 -9.11 -1.34
N ALA A 43 0.72 -8.51 -0.88
CA ALA A 43 -0.48 -8.23 -1.67
C ALA A 43 -0.45 -6.80 -2.21
N GLU A 44 -0.84 -6.62 -3.47
CA GLU A 44 -0.98 -5.28 -4.07
C GLU A 44 -2.09 -5.25 -5.14
N MET A 45 -2.67 -4.08 -5.35
CA MET A 45 -3.52 -3.82 -6.53
C MET A 45 -2.68 -3.17 -7.62
N THR A 46 -2.53 -3.84 -8.77
CA THR A 46 -1.87 -3.30 -9.95
C THR A 46 -2.87 -3.15 -11.10
N HIS A 47 -2.47 -2.56 -12.23
CA HIS A 47 -3.30 -2.53 -13.43
C HIS A 47 -3.84 -3.90 -13.88
N THR A 48 -3.22 -5.01 -13.46
CA THR A 48 -3.69 -6.39 -13.68
C THR A 48 -4.51 -6.95 -12.50
N HIS A 49 -5.07 -6.08 -11.67
CA HIS A 49 -5.93 -6.39 -10.50
C HIS A 49 -5.13 -6.85 -9.26
N PHE A 50 -5.74 -7.66 -8.41
CA PHE A 50 -5.10 -8.20 -7.22
C PHE A 50 -3.90 -9.06 -7.61
N THR A 51 -2.71 -8.66 -7.17
CA THR A 51 -1.44 -9.28 -7.54
C THR A 51 -0.75 -9.81 -6.30
N LYS A 52 -0.29 -11.07 -6.39
CA LYS A 52 0.54 -11.72 -5.40
C LYS A 52 2.01 -11.47 -5.77
N SER A 53 2.74 -10.78 -4.91
CA SER A 53 4.11 -10.34 -5.18
C SER A 53 5.08 -10.78 -4.08
N ASN A 54 6.36 -10.80 -4.42
CA ASN A 54 7.45 -10.92 -3.45
C ASN A 54 8.07 -9.55 -3.19
N PHE A 55 8.55 -9.33 -1.96
CA PHE A 55 9.19 -8.09 -1.56
C PHE A 55 10.45 -7.82 -2.38
N TYR A 56 11.21 -8.87 -2.73
CA TYR A 56 12.37 -8.75 -3.60
C TYR A 56 12.03 -8.13 -4.97
N ASP A 57 10.93 -8.58 -5.59
CA ASP A 57 10.51 -8.08 -6.90
C ASP A 57 10.07 -6.61 -6.81
N ILE A 58 9.36 -6.24 -5.73
CA ILE A 58 8.99 -4.85 -5.46
C ILE A 58 10.23 -3.96 -5.35
N CYS A 59 11.23 -4.40 -4.59
CA CYS A 59 12.50 -3.68 -4.45
C CYS A 59 13.22 -3.52 -5.79
N ARG A 60 13.29 -4.58 -6.60
CA ARG A 60 13.97 -4.57 -7.91
C ARG A 60 13.29 -3.65 -8.93
N GLN A 61 11.98 -3.45 -8.81
CA GLN A 61 11.20 -2.61 -9.70
C GLN A 61 11.05 -1.16 -9.22
N SER A 62 11.64 -0.80 -8.08
CA SER A 62 11.41 0.50 -7.45
C SER A 62 12.69 1.31 -7.35
N THR A 63 12.57 2.62 -7.58
CA THR A 63 13.68 3.59 -7.37
C THR A 63 13.76 4.08 -5.92
N ARG A 64 12.67 3.97 -5.16
CA ARG A 64 12.62 4.18 -3.70
C ARG A 64 11.59 3.23 -3.10
N VAL A 65 11.92 2.67 -1.95
CA VAL A 65 11.00 1.85 -1.15
C VAL A 65 11.00 2.39 0.28
N LYS A 66 9.81 2.64 0.83
CA LYS A 66 9.61 3.02 2.23
C LYS A 66 8.66 2.01 2.87
N ILE A 67 8.98 1.62 4.10
CA ILE A 67 8.17 0.72 4.91
C ILE A 67 7.64 1.52 6.08
N VAL A 68 6.31 1.52 6.25
CA VAL A 68 5.63 2.09 7.42
C VAL A 68 4.79 1.02 8.11
N ARG A 69 4.56 1.18 9.41
CA ARG A 69 3.73 0.28 10.21
C ARG A 69 2.74 1.07 11.03
N CYS A 70 1.50 0.62 11.08
CA CYS A 70 0.49 1.20 11.97
C CYS A 70 0.81 0.88 13.43
N ILE A 71 0.74 1.88 14.31
CA ILE A 71 1.09 1.72 15.73
C ILE A 71 -0.03 0.97 16.48
N ASP A 72 -1.28 1.17 16.09
CA ASP A 72 -2.46 0.55 16.72
C ASP A 72 -2.93 -0.75 16.05
N TRP A 73 -2.14 -1.29 15.11
CA TRP A 73 -2.35 -2.65 14.62
C TRP A 73 -1.66 -3.64 15.56
N ASP A 74 -2.37 -4.03 16.61
CA ASP A 74 -1.97 -5.17 17.43
C ASP A 74 -1.94 -6.47 16.59
N LYS A 75 -1.42 -7.55 17.17
CA LYS A 75 -1.27 -8.83 16.44
C LYS A 75 -2.59 -9.38 15.91
N ASP A 76 -3.66 -9.28 16.69
CA ASP A 76 -4.96 -9.86 16.34
C ASP A 76 -5.63 -9.01 15.25
N TYR A 77 -5.54 -7.69 15.37
CA TYR A 77 -6.07 -6.78 14.37
C TYR A 77 -5.26 -6.83 13.07
N THR A 78 -3.93 -6.92 13.14
CA THR A 78 -3.06 -7.12 11.98
C THR A 78 -3.51 -8.33 11.16
N GLN A 79 -3.85 -9.44 11.83
CA GLN A 79 -4.35 -10.64 11.16
C GLN A 79 -5.68 -10.37 10.44
N LYS A 80 -6.61 -9.64 11.06
CA LYS A 80 -7.89 -9.25 10.42
C LYS A 80 -7.68 -8.35 9.21
N VAL A 81 -6.74 -7.40 9.30
CA VAL A 81 -6.37 -6.52 8.17
C VAL A 81 -5.81 -7.37 7.01
N ILE A 82 -4.92 -8.32 7.30
CA ILE A 82 -4.35 -9.22 6.29
C ILE A 82 -5.43 -10.10 5.65
N GLU A 83 -6.35 -10.65 6.44
CA GLU A 83 -7.46 -11.46 5.94
C GLU A 83 -8.40 -10.66 5.06
N LYS A 84 -8.74 -9.43 5.49
CA LYS A 84 -9.53 -8.49 4.70
C LYS A 84 -8.82 -8.15 3.39
N CYS A 85 -7.52 -7.87 3.42
CA CYS A 85 -6.71 -7.62 2.23
C CYS A 85 -6.78 -8.81 1.24
N LYS A 86 -6.55 -10.03 1.73
CA LYS A 86 -6.62 -11.27 0.93
C LYS A 86 -8.03 -11.53 0.35
N SER A 87 -9.09 -11.03 0.99
CA SER A 87 -10.46 -11.16 0.50
C SER A 87 -10.71 -10.42 -0.83
N PHE A 88 -9.86 -9.46 -1.19
CA PHE A 88 -9.97 -8.69 -2.42
C PHE A 88 -9.40 -9.39 -3.67
N LYS A 89 -9.03 -10.68 -3.58
CA LYS A 89 -8.39 -11.45 -4.66
C LYS A 89 -9.13 -11.41 -6.02
N ASP A 90 -10.45 -11.24 -6.01
CA ASP A 90 -11.30 -11.24 -7.21
C ASP A 90 -11.78 -9.81 -7.58
N VAL A 91 -11.32 -8.78 -6.85
CA VAL A 91 -11.67 -7.39 -7.10
C VAL A 91 -10.81 -6.82 -8.23
N LYS A 92 -11.44 -6.08 -9.15
CA LYS A 92 -10.76 -5.46 -10.28
C LYS A 92 -10.02 -4.20 -9.86
N TYR A 93 -9.01 -3.84 -10.65
CA TYR A 93 -8.30 -2.58 -10.48
C TYR A 93 -9.18 -1.41 -10.91
N ASP A 94 -9.18 -0.36 -10.10
CA ASP A 94 -9.87 0.88 -10.46
C ASP A 94 -8.94 1.85 -11.20
N THR A 95 -9.16 2.02 -12.49
CA THR A 95 -8.43 3.00 -13.31
C THR A 95 -9.00 4.42 -13.20
N GLY A 96 -10.20 4.57 -12.63
CA GLY A 96 -10.89 5.86 -12.45
C GLY A 96 -10.65 6.52 -11.09
N PHE A 97 -10.02 5.82 -10.15
CA PHE A 97 -9.78 6.27 -8.77
C PHE A 97 -11.05 6.73 -8.02
N GLN A 98 -12.18 6.11 -8.35
CA GLN A 98 -13.47 6.29 -7.70
C GLN A 98 -13.54 5.43 -6.43
N LEU A 99 -13.68 6.08 -5.27
CA LEU A 99 -13.81 5.36 -4.00
C LEU A 99 -14.98 4.37 -4.01
N GLY A 100 -14.70 3.13 -3.62
CA GLY A 100 -15.70 2.09 -3.39
C GLY A 100 -15.25 0.69 -3.78
N VAL A 101 -15.83 -0.33 -3.12
CA VAL A 101 -15.38 -1.73 -3.19
C VAL A 101 -15.60 -2.42 -4.56
N LYS A 102 -16.19 -1.76 -5.56
CA LYS A 102 -16.42 -2.38 -6.89
C LYS A 102 -15.11 -2.56 -7.68
N ALA A 103 -14.15 -1.68 -7.47
CA ALA A 103 -12.81 -1.77 -8.00
C ALA A 103 -11.88 -1.01 -7.03
N LEU A 104 -10.67 -1.51 -6.79
CA LEU A 104 -9.74 -0.90 -5.84
C LEU A 104 -8.43 -0.53 -6.52
N TYR A 105 -7.88 0.62 -6.18
CA TYR A 105 -6.48 0.94 -6.49
C TYR A 105 -5.57 0.65 -5.29
N CYS A 106 -4.25 0.75 -5.50
CA CYS A 106 -3.22 0.26 -4.57
C CYS A 106 -3.38 0.73 -3.12
N SER A 107 -3.49 2.05 -2.92
CA SER A 107 -3.63 2.67 -1.59
C SER A 107 -5.04 2.53 -1.01
N GLU A 108 -6.07 2.41 -1.85
CA GLU A 108 -7.43 2.10 -1.40
C GLU A 108 -7.52 0.69 -0.82
N MET A 109 -6.91 -0.30 -1.48
CA MET A 109 -6.87 -1.68 -0.96
C MET A 109 -6.28 -1.74 0.46
N VAL A 110 -5.19 -1.02 0.72
CA VAL A 110 -4.57 -0.96 2.06
C VAL A 110 -5.52 -0.29 3.06
N THR A 111 -6.16 0.80 2.67
CA THR A 111 -7.07 1.56 3.53
C THR A 111 -8.36 0.79 3.85
N GLU A 112 -8.96 0.15 2.85
CA GLU A 112 -10.15 -0.70 3.01
C GLU A 112 -9.86 -2.02 3.75
N SER A 113 -8.58 -2.42 3.81
CA SER A 113 -8.15 -3.53 4.67
C SER A 113 -8.19 -3.15 6.14
N ASP A 114 -7.97 -1.87 6.45
CA ASP A 114 -8.07 -1.29 7.79
C ASP A 114 -9.49 -0.80 8.08
N PHE A 115 -10.43 -1.74 8.18
CA PHE A 115 -11.86 -1.46 8.25
C PHE A 115 -12.32 -0.73 9.54
N GLU A 116 -11.49 -0.65 10.58
CA GLU A 116 -11.74 0.20 11.77
C GLU A 116 -11.09 1.59 11.64
N ASN A 117 -10.45 1.90 10.51
CA ASN A 117 -9.76 3.17 10.22
C ASN A 117 -8.73 3.56 11.30
N ARG A 118 -7.94 2.58 11.77
CA ARG A 118 -6.89 2.81 12.77
C ARG A 118 -5.71 3.60 12.22
N LEU A 119 -5.43 3.53 10.91
CA LEU A 119 -4.41 4.32 10.23
C LEU A 119 -4.71 5.82 10.27
N GLN A 120 -5.99 6.20 10.41
CA GLN A 120 -6.44 7.60 10.46
C GLN A 120 -5.97 8.40 9.24
N ILE A 121 -6.30 7.89 8.05
CA ILE A 121 -5.86 8.48 6.78
C ILE A 121 -6.78 9.65 6.41
N SER A 122 -6.17 10.70 5.84
CA SER A 122 -6.92 11.78 5.20
C SER A 122 -7.38 11.37 3.80
N TYR A 123 -8.67 11.57 3.53
CA TYR A 123 -9.31 11.38 2.23
C TYR A 123 -9.36 12.69 1.41
N GLU A 124 -8.80 13.77 1.96
CA GLU A 124 -8.67 15.03 1.23
C GLU A 124 -7.89 14.80 -0.06
N ASP A 125 -8.29 15.52 -1.10
CA ASP A 125 -7.64 15.47 -2.41
C ASP A 125 -6.22 16.06 -2.33
N CYS A 126 -5.29 15.29 -1.79
CA CYS A 126 -3.90 15.70 -1.56
C CYS A 126 -3.09 15.84 -2.85
N VAL A 127 -3.71 15.53 -3.99
CA VAL A 127 -3.06 15.36 -5.30
C VAL A 127 -3.71 16.21 -6.39
N GLY A 128 -4.82 16.91 -6.11
CA GLY A 128 -5.47 17.82 -7.04
C GLY A 128 -6.29 17.13 -8.13
N LEU A 129 -6.83 15.93 -7.85
CA LEU A 129 -7.71 15.19 -8.75
C LEU A 129 -9.15 15.76 -8.80
N GLY A 130 -9.48 16.73 -7.96
CA GLY A 130 -10.82 17.32 -7.82
C GLY A 130 -11.82 16.40 -7.12
N MET A 131 -11.37 15.33 -6.49
CA MET A 131 -12.22 14.31 -5.85
C MET A 131 -11.51 13.66 -4.64
N PRO A 132 -12.26 13.12 -3.66
CA PRO A 132 -11.67 12.36 -2.56
C PRO A 132 -10.80 11.22 -3.07
N TYR A 133 -9.56 11.14 -2.58
CA TYR A 133 -8.56 10.19 -3.08
C TYR A 133 -7.56 9.83 -1.98
N ILE A 134 -7.32 8.53 -1.80
CA ILE A 134 -6.33 8.05 -0.85
C ILE A 134 -5.01 7.86 -1.58
N SER A 135 -4.11 8.83 -1.54
CA SER A 135 -2.81 8.66 -2.23
C SER A 135 -1.86 7.73 -1.46
N PRO A 136 -0.95 7.00 -2.14
CA PRO A 136 0.17 6.32 -1.47
C PRO A 136 1.03 7.28 -0.64
N THR A 137 1.12 8.54 -1.06
CA THR A 137 1.78 9.60 -0.29
C THR A 137 0.99 9.96 0.98
N GLY A 138 -0.34 9.93 0.94
CA GLY A 138 -1.22 10.11 2.09
C GLY A 138 -1.02 9.00 3.12
N LEU A 139 -0.90 7.74 2.66
CA LEU A 139 -0.51 6.61 3.54
C LEU A 139 0.85 6.83 4.20
N SER A 140 1.80 7.48 3.52
CA SER A 140 3.13 7.79 4.09
C SER A 140 3.10 8.86 5.18
N ARG A 141 1.97 9.57 5.31
CA ARG A 141 1.74 10.71 6.22
C ARG A 141 0.57 10.47 7.17
N ALA A 142 0.04 9.25 7.22
CA ALA A 142 -1.04 8.90 8.13
C ALA A 142 -0.60 9.18 9.58
N THR A 143 -1.53 9.60 10.44
CA THR A 143 -1.16 10.08 11.79
C THR A 143 -0.77 8.97 12.74
N ASN A 144 -1.16 7.73 12.42
CA ASN A 144 -0.98 6.58 13.31
C ASN A 144 0.01 5.53 12.77
N ILE A 145 1.14 5.99 12.22
CA ILE A 145 2.18 5.10 11.68
C ILE A 145 3.56 5.46 12.21
N GLU A 146 4.46 4.47 12.24
CA GLU A 146 5.89 4.64 12.39
C GLU A 146 6.63 4.33 11.08
N GLU A 147 7.70 5.06 10.78
CA GLU A 147 8.63 4.70 9.71
C GLU A 147 9.55 3.58 10.18
N ILE A 148 9.52 2.45 9.48
CA ILE A 148 10.35 1.29 9.79
C ILE A 148 11.68 1.36 9.01
N TRP A 149 11.62 1.81 7.76
CA TRP A 149 12.78 1.90 6.88
C TRP A 149 12.47 2.74 5.63
N ASP A 150 13.47 3.44 5.10
CA ASP A 150 13.38 4.16 3.83
C ASP A 150 14.68 4.00 3.03
N SER A 151 14.59 3.49 1.81
CA SER A 151 15.76 3.31 0.94
C SER A 151 16.45 4.63 0.59
N LYS A 152 15.78 5.78 0.76
CA LYS A 152 16.36 7.10 0.52
C LYS A 152 17.41 7.49 1.57
N THR A 153 17.35 6.94 2.79
CA THR A 153 18.32 7.23 3.85
C THR A 153 19.58 6.36 3.74
N GLU A 154 19.52 5.30 2.93
CA GLU A 154 20.68 4.47 2.59
C GLU A 154 21.54 5.24 1.58
N VAL A 155 22.55 5.94 2.09
CA VAL A 155 23.62 6.51 1.25
C VAL A 155 24.51 5.34 0.83
N LEU A 156 24.43 4.93 -0.43
CA LEU A 156 25.45 4.09 -1.07
C LEU A 156 26.61 4.96 -1.55
#